data_AF-A0A4R2R4N2-F1
#
_entry.id   AF-A0A4R2R4N2-F1
#
_cell.length_a   1.000
_cell.length_b   1.000
_cell.length_c   1.000
_cell.angle_alpha   90.00
_cell.angle_beta   90.00
_cell.angle_gamma   90.00
#
_symmetry.space_group_name_H-M   'P 1'
#
loop_
_entity.id
_entity.type
_entity.pdbx_description
1 polymer ?
#
loop_
_entity_poly.entity_id
_entity_poly.type
_entity_poly.pdbx_seq_one_letter_code
_entity_poly.pdbx_strand_id
1 'polypeptide(L)'
;MATADEIRQLAATLANLADKIAEREREQPREPERAMPERLLLTVEEAAQYLGVGRTLMYDLIRNGQIASVQINTLRRVSRNAVDEYAARVISQQNAA
;
A
#
# COMPACT_ATOMS: atom_id res chain seq x y z
N MET A 1 -1.98 42.84 -34.72
CA MET A 1 -3.03 41.80 -34.71
C MET A 1 -2.39 40.57 -35.30
N ALA A 2 -2.27 39.47 -34.54
CA ALA A 2 -1.68 38.24 -35.07
C ALA A 2 -2.40 37.86 -36.37
N THR A 3 -1.65 37.51 -37.40
CA THR A 3 -2.25 37.13 -38.68
C THR A 3 -3.05 35.85 -38.48
N ALA A 4 -4.14 35.67 -39.23
CA ALA A 4 -4.97 34.46 -39.12
C ALA A 4 -4.14 33.18 -39.32
N ASP A 5 -3.06 33.27 -40.07
CA ASP A 5 -2.13 32.18 -40.32
C ASP A 5 -1.23 31.86 -39.12
N GLU A 6 -0.79 32.85 -38.33
CA GLU A 6 -0.06 32.62 -37.08
C GLU A 6 -0.92 31.85 -36.06
N ILE A 7 -2.20 32.21 -35.95
CA ILE A 7 -3.15 31.53 -35.06
C ILE A 7 -3.37 30.08 -35.52
N ARG A 8 -3.51 29.86 -36.83
CA ARG A 8 -3.63 28.51 -37.41
C ARG A 8 -2.37 27.68 -37.18
N GLN A 9 -1.19 28.27 -37.37
CA GLN A 9 0.09 27.60 -37.16
C GLN A 9 0.28 27.20 -35.69
N LEU A 10 -0.09 28.08 -34.76
CA LEU A 10 -0.05 27.78 -33.33
C LEU A 10 -1.03 26.64 -32.98
N ALA A 11 -2.26 26.69 -33.49
CA ALA A 11 -3.25 25.62 -33.26
C ALA A 11 -2.76 24.26 -33.78
N ALA A 12 -2.17 24.21 -34.98
CA ALA A 12 -1.60 22.98 -35.54
C ALA A 12 -0.42 22.47 -34.69
N THR A 13 0.42 23.37 -34.18
CA THR A 13 1.55 23.00 -33.31
C THR A 13 1.06 22.44 -31.98
N LEU A 14 0.01 23.02 -31.39
CA LEU A 14 -0.59 22.52 -30.16
C LEU A 14 -1.24 21.14 -30.35
N ALA A 15 -1.91 20.89 -31.48
CA ALA A 15 -2.46 19.57 -31.80
C ALA A 15 -1.36 18.50 -31.87
N ASN A 16 -0.28 18.77 -32.62
CA ASN A 16 0.86 17.86 -32.72
C ASN A 16 1.56 17.63 -31.37
N LEU A 17 1.59 18.63 -30.50
CA LEU A 17 2.13 18.48 -29.15
C LEU A 17 1.22 17.61 -28.27
N ALA A 18 -0.10 17.79 -28.36
CA ALA A 18 -1.06 16.98 -27.63
C ALA A 18 -0.97 15.50 -28.02
N ASP A 19 -0.83 15.20 -29.33
CA ASP A 19 -0.65 13.82 -29.81
C ASP A 19 0.64 13.20 -29.28
N LYS A 20 1.76 13.95 -29.31
CA LYS A 20 3.04 13.48 -28.75
C LYS A 20 3.02 13.26 -27.25
N ILE A 21 2.28 14.08 -26.49
CA ILE A 21 2.09 13.89 -25.05
C ILE A 21 1.27 12.61 -24.81
N ALA A 22 0.18 12.42 -25.55
CA ALA A 22 -0.66 11.23 -25.43
C ALA A 22 0.10 9.93 -25.80
N GLU A 23 0.96 9.96 -26.82
CA GLU A 23 1.83 8.83 -27.16
C GLU A 23 2.83 8.53 -26.03
N ARG A 24 3.50 9.56 -25.50
CA ARG A 24 4.42 9.41 -24.35
C ARG A 24 3.73 8.85 -23.11
N GLU A 25 2.48 9.23 -22.86
CA GLU A 25 1.70 8.72 -21.74
C GLU A 25 1.25 7.27 -21.92
N ARG A 26 1.00 6.83 -23.16
CA ARG A 26 0.66 5.42 -23.48
C ARG A 26 1.90 4.52 -23.42
N GLU A 27 3.05 5.02 -23.87
CA GLU A 27 4.29 4.25 -23.98
C GLU A 27 5.17 4.28 -22.73
N GLN A 28 4.94 5.20 -21.79
CA GLN A 28 5.50 5.09 -20.46
C GLN A 28 4.57 4.19 -19.63
N PRO A 29 4.93 2.92 -19.34
CA PRO A 29 4.45 2.35 -18.09
C PRO A 29 4.81 3.38 -17.03
N ARG A 30 3.82 3.89 -16.28
CA ARG A 30 4.11 4.60 -15.04
C ARG A 30 5.07 3.69 -14.30
N GLU A 31 6.35 4.03 -14.25
CA GLU A 31 7.31 3.27 -13.45
C GLU A 31 6.63 3.12 -12.09
N PRO A 32 6.38 1.88 -11.62
CA PRO A 32 5.63 1.70 -10.40
C PRO A 32 6.40 2.48 -9.35
N GLU A 33 5.79 3.57 -8.91
CA GLU A 33 6.35 4.57 -8.01
C GLU A 33 7.00 3.84 -6.85
N ARG A 34 8.33 3.65 -6.94
CA ARG A 34 9.12 2.60 -6.26
C ARG A 34 8.32 1.98 -5.12
N ALA A 35 7.50 0.96 -5.44
CA ALA A 35 6.62 0.38 -4.46
C ALA A 35 7.52 -0.12 -3.34
N MET A 36 7.47 0.54 -2.17
CA MET A 36 8.33 0.17 -1.07
C MET A 36 8.07 -1.31 -0.80
N PRO A 37 9.12 -2.14 -0.67
CA PRO A 37 8.95 -3.57 -0.47
C PRO A 37 8.01 -3.80 0.70
N GLU A 38 7.15 -4.80 0.57
CA GLU A 38 6.14 -5.12 1.56
C GLU A 38 6.77 -5.20 2.95
N ARG A 39 6.24 -4.41 3.90
CA ARG A 39 6.79 -4.35 5.26
C ARG A 39 6.62 -5.72 5.93
N LEU A 40 7.74 -6.42 6.13
CA LEU A 40 7.78 -7.74 6.80
C LEU A 40 7.33 -7.67 8.27
N LEU A 41 7.58 -6.52 8.91
CA LEU A 41 7.31 -6.28 10.31
C LEU A 41 6.40 -5.07 10.47
N LEU A 42 5.31 -5.27 11.18
CA LEU A 42 4.30 -4.28 11.53
C LEU A 42 4.56 -3.74 12.94
N THR A 43 4.18 -2.49 13.20
CA THR A 43 3.97 -2.04 14.58
C THR A 43 2.78 -2.77 15.21
N VAL A 44 2.63 -2.66 16.53
CA VAL A 44 1.47 -3.26 17.21
C VAL A 44 0.18 -2.61 16.72
N GLU A 45 0.20 -1.30 16.46
CA GLU A 45 -0.93 -0.54 15.93
C GLU A 45 -1.28 -0.95 14.50
N GLU A 46 -0.28 -1.10 13.62
CA GLU A 46 -0.48 -1.58 12.25
C GLU A 46 -1.04 -3.01 12.23
N ALA A 47 -0.53 -3.89 13.10
CA ALA A 47 -1.03 -5.25 13.22
C ALA A 47 -2.47 -5.31 13.76
N ALA A 48 -2.81 -4.44 14.72
CA ALA A 48 -4.18 -4.31 15.23
C ALA A 48 -5.13 -3.85 14.13
N GLN A 49 -4.74 -2.84 13.35
CA GLN A 49 -5.51 -2.36 12.19
C GLN A 49 -5.65 -3.45 11.12
N TYR A 50 -4.57 -4.18 10.84
CA TYR A 50 -4.57 -5.26 9.86
C TYR A 50 -5.50 -6.42 10.26
N LEU A 51 -5.55 -6.76 11.54
CA LEU A 51 -6.48 -7.77 12.07
C LEU A 51 -7.91 -7.22 12.29
N GLY A 52 -8.11 -5.90 12.25
CA GLY A 52 -9.41 -5.26 12.51
C GLY A 52 -9.81 -5.20 13.99
N VAL A 53 -8.84 -5.21 14.91
CA VAL A 53 -9.07 -5.18 16.37
C VAL A 53 -8.57 -3.91 17.04
N GLY A 54 -9.06 -3.63 18.24
CA GLY A 54 -8.54 -2.55 19.07
C GLY A 54 -7.11 -2.82 19.54
N ARG A 55 -6.32 -1.74 19.73
CA ARG A 55 -4.93 -1.81 20.22
C ARG A 55 -4.78 -2.59 21.52
N THR A 56 -5.70 -2.39 22.47
CA THR A 56 -5.69 -3.08 23.76
C THR A 56 -5.75 -4.59 23.58
N LEU A 57 -6.68 -5.07 22.77
CA LEU A 57 -6.79 -6.50 22.46
C LEU A 57 -5.53 -7.02 21.79
N MET A 58 -4.95 -6.28 20.84
CA MET A 58 -3.69 -6.67 20.22
C MET A 58 -2.54 -6.82 21.24
N TYR A 59 -2.41 -5.89 22.19
CA TYR A 59 -1.44 -6.01 23.27
C TYR A 59 -1.72 -7.22 24.16
N ASP A 60 -2.99 -7.53 24.45
CA ASP A 60 -3.37 -8.71 25.23
C ASP A 60 -3.04 -10.01 24.50
N LEU A 61 -3.31 -10.09 23.18
CA LEU A 61 -2.96 -11.25 22.35
C LEU A 61 -1.44 -11.50 22.34
N ILE A 62 -0.66 -10.43 22.24
CA ILE A 62 0.81 -10.49 22.34
C ILE A 62 1.23 -10.94 23.74
N ARG A 63 0.65 -10.35 24.80
CA ARG A 63 0.98 -10.65 26.20
C ARG A 63 0.67 -12.10 26.56
N ASN A 64 -0.42 -12.64 26.02
CA ASN A 64 -0.84 -14.03 26.20
C ASN A 64 -0.10 -15.00 25.28
N GLY A 65 0.87 -14.53 24.48
CA GLY A 65 1.63 -15.35 23.55
C GLY A 65 0.81 -15.92 22.39
N GLN A 66 -0.38 -15.38 22.14
CA GLN A 66 -1.25 -15.84 21.07
C GLN A 66 -0.80 -15.36 19.69
N ILE A 67 -0.14 -14.20 19.64
CA ILE A 67 0.52 -13.65 18.45
C ILE A 67 2.00 -13.47 18.75
N ALA A 68 2.85 -14.09 17.93
CA ALA A 68 4.30 -13.93 18.05
C ALA A 68 4.72 -12.49 17.74
N SER A 69 5.61 -11.95 18.57
CA SER A 69 6.17 -10.61 18.38
C SER A 69 7.67 -10.62 18.66
N VAL A 70 8.39 -9.76 17.96
CA VAL A 70 9.83 -9.57 18.12
C VAL A 70 10.11 -8.20 18.70
N GLN A 71 11.07 -8.13 19.62
CA GLN A 71 11.52 -6.87 20.19
C GLN A 71 12.84 -6.47 19.53
N ILE A 72 12.84 -5.31 18.86
CA ILE A 72 14.02 -4.70 18.25
C ILE A 72 14.36 -3.46 19.07
N ASN A 73 15.35 -3.58 19.97
CA ASN A 73 15.65 -2.59 21.00
C ASN A 73 14.41 -2.30 21.89
N THR A 74 13.86 -1.09 21.81
CA THR A 74 12.65 -0.67 22.51
C THR A 74 11.38 -0.87 21.68
N LEU A 75 11.53 -1.18 20.40
CA LEU A 75 10.43 -1.29 19.46
C LEU A 75 9.90 -2.71 19.43
N ARG A 76 8.62 -2.87 19.79
CA ARG A 76 7.91 -4.11 19.52
C ARG A 76 7.44 -4.14 18.07
N ARG A 77 7.64 -5.27 17.42
CA ARG A 77 7.24 -5.54 16.04
C ARG A 77 6.52 -6.87 15.95
N VAL A 78 5.57 -6.96 15.04
CA VAL A 78 4.76 -8.14 14.80
C VAL A 78 4.96 -8.54 13.35
N SER A 79 5.27 -9.81 13.10
CA SER A 79 5.36 -10.32 11.73
C SER A 79 3.96 -10.40 11.12
N ARG A 80 3.80 -10.04 9.84
CA ARG A 80 2.53 -10.23 9.13
C ARG A 80 2.03 -11.67 9.23
N ASN A 81 2.92 -12.63 9.00
CA ASN A 81 2.60 -14.07 9.08
C ASN A 81 2.03 -14.47 10.45
N ALA A 82 2.52 -13.89 11.55
CA ALA A 82 2.03 -14.21 12.89
C ALA A 82 0.57 -13.75 13.09
N VAL A 83 0.17 -12.66 12.43
CA VAL A 83 -1.21 -12.17 12.45
C VAL A 83 -2.11 -13.07 11.59
N ASP A 84 -1.62 -13.44 10.40
CA ASP A 84 -2.36 -14.34 9.49
C ASP A 84 -2.57 -15.73 10.12
N GLU A 85 -1.54 -16.30 10.76
CA GLU A 85 -1.62 -17.57 11.51
C GLU A 85 -2.65 -17.50 12.64
N TYR A 86 -2.68 -16.39 13.37
CA TYR A 86 -3.67 -16.18 14.43
C TYR A 86 -5.09 -16.15 13.87
N ALA A 87 -5.32 -15.39 12.79
CA ALA A 87 -6.62 -15.31 12.14
C ALA A 87 -7.08 -16.68 11.63
N ALA A 88 -6.20 -17.42 10.96
CA ALA A 88 -6.48 -18.78 10.48
C ALA A 88 -6.84 -19.71 11.65
N ARG A 89 -6.13 -19.64 12.78
CA ARG A 89 -6.44 -20.42 13.97
C ARG A 89 -7.82 -20.08 14.52
N VAL A 90 -8.16 -18.81 14.68
CA VAL A 90 -9.48 -18.39 15.19
C VAL A 90 -10.61 -18.86 14.27
N ILE A 91 -10.45 -18.70 12.96
CA ILE A 91 -11.44 -19.17 11.96
C ILE A 91 -11.62 -20.69 12.06
N SER A 92 -10.53 -21.45 12.16
CA SER A 92 -10.59 -22.91 12.30
C SER A 92 -11.31 -23.35 13.58
N GLN A 93 -11.09 -22.65 14.70
CA GLN A 93 -11.75 -22.92 15.98
C GLN A 93 -13.25 -22.60 15.93
N GLN A 94 -13.66 -21.54 15.24
CA GLN A 94 -15.06 -21.17 15.08
C GLN A 94 -15.83 -22.12 14.16
N ASN A 95 -15.17 -22.64 13.11
CA ASN A 95 -15.80 -23.57 12.18
C ASN A 95 -15.90 -25.01 12.73
N ALA A 96 -15.10 -25.35 13.74
CA ALA A 96 -15.11 -26.65 14.39
C ALA A 96 -16.09 -26.74 15.58
N ALA A 97 -16.72 -25.62 15.94
CA ALA A 97 -17.73 -25.50 17.00
C ALA A 97 -19.15 -25.46 16.42
#